data_AF-A0A377D3S3-F1
#
_entry.id   AF-A0A377D3S3-F1
#
_cell.length_a   1.000
_cell.length_b   1.000
_cell.length_c   1.000
_cell.angle_alpha   90.00
_cell.angle_beta   90.00
_cell.angle_gamma   90.00
#
_symmetry.space_group_name_H-M   'P 1'
#
loop_
_entity.id
_entity.type
_entity.pdbx_description
1 polymer ?
#
loop_
_entity_poly.entity_id
_entity_poly.type
_entity_poly.pdbx_seq_one_letter_code
_entity_poly.pdbx_strand_id
1 'polypeptide(L)'
;MKKKIESYQGAAGGWGAVKSVANAVRKQMDIRQDVIAMFDMNKPEGFDCPGCAWPDPKHSASFDICENGAKAIAWEVTDKQVNASFFAENTVQSLLTWGDHELEAAGRLTQPLKYDAVSDCYKPLSWQQAFDEIGERLQSYSDPNQVEFYTSGRTSNEAAFLYQLFAREYGSNNFPDCSNMCHEPTSVGLAASIGVGKGTVLLEDFEKCDLVICIGHNPGTNHPRMLTSLRALVKRGAKMNRHQSSTGTWPGAIYRTAKPV
;
A
#
# COMPACT_ATOMS: atom_id res chain seq x y z
N MET A 1 1.26 20.10 19.88
CA MET A 1 1.18 18.72 19.34
C MET A 1 1.64 17.73 20.39
N LYS A 2 0.76 16.87 20.91
CA LYS A 2 1.21 15.71 21.72
C LYS A 2 2.00 14.79 20.79
N LYS A 3 3.22 14.40 21.18
CA LYS A 3 4.02 13.39 20.47
C LYS A 3 3.18 12.11 20.39
N LYS A 4 2.65 11.80 19.21
CA LYS A 4 1.76 10.66 18.94
C LYS A 4 2.53 9.34 18.76
N ILE A 5 3.86 9.39 18.81
CA ILE A 5 4.74 8.24 18.62
C ILE A 5 5.35 7.90 19.98
N GLU A 6 4.72 6.93 20.65
CA GLU A 6 5.26 6.34 21.87
C GLU A 6 6.40 5.38 21.53
N SER A 7 7.36 5.26 22.44
CA SER A 7 8.48 4.32 22.27
C SER A 7 7.96 2.89 22.35
N TYR A 8 7.93 2.19 21.21
CA TYR A 8 7.58 0.77 21.17
C TYR A 8 8.77 -0.09 21.60
N GLN A 9 8.61 -0.85 22.69
CA GLN A 9 9.62 -1.78 23.23
C GLN A 9 9.33 -3.25 22.91
N GLY A 10 8.24 -3.53 22.18
CA GLY A 10 7.84 -4.89 21.82
C GLY A 10 8.60 -5.43 20.61
N ALA A 11 8.46 -6.73 20.36
CA ALA A 11 8.93 -7.35 19.13
C ALA A 11 8.03 -6.94 17.94
N ALA A 12 8.62 -6.73 16.76
CA ALA A 12 7.88 -6.39 15.53
C ALA A 12 6.96 -7.52 15.02
N GLY A 13 7.03 -8.71 15.61
CA GLY A 13 6.15 -9.84 15.33
C GLY A 13 5.92 -10.70 16.57
N GLY A 14 5.00 -11.67 16.50
CA GLY A 14 4.62 -12.54 17.62
C GLY A 14 3.25 -12.20 18.22
N TRP A 15 3.04 -12.49 19.50
CA TRP A 15 1.72 -12.40 20.14
C TRP A 15 1.09 -10.99 20.12
N GLY A 16 1.91 -9.94 20.17
CA GLY A 16 1.42 -8.56 20.02
C GLY A 16 0.81 -8.30 18.65
N ALA A 17 1.48 -8.78 17.59
CA ALA A 17 0.98 -8.71 16.22
C ALA A 17 -0.31 -9.53 16.05
N VAL A 18 -0.37 -10.74 16.60
CA VAL A 18 -1.59 -11.58 16.57
C VAL A 18 -2.78 -10.88 17.23
N LYS A 19 -2.58 -10.28 18.42
CA LYS A 19 -3.63 -9.52 19.11
C LYS A 19 -4.09 -8.32 18.29
N SER A 20 -3.16 -7.64 17.62
CA SER A 20 -3.44 -6.48 16.77
C SER A 20 -4.28 -6.88 15.54
N VAL A 21 -3.92 -7.99 14.87
CA VAL A 21 -4.70 -8.56 13.76
C VAL A 21 -6.10 -8.95 14.21
N ALA A 22 -6.23 -9.67 15.32
CA ALA A 22 -7.54 -10.07 15.85
C ALA A 22 -8.44 -8.86 16.14
N ASN A 23 -7.87 -7.77 16.67
CA ASN A 23 -8.60 -6.52 16.88
C ASN A 23 -8.99 -5.83 15.58
N ALA A 24 -8.16 -5.89 14.54
CA ALA A 24 -8.46 -5.30 13.23
C ALA A 24 -9.61 -6.05 12.54
N VAL A 25 -9.51 -7.37 12.44
CA VAL A 25 -10.57 -8.26 11.92
C VAL A 25 -11.89 -8.03 12.64
N ARG A 26 -11.88 -8.03 13.98
CA ARG A 26 -13.10 -7.77 14.77
C ARG A 26 -13.74 -6.40 14.48
N LYS A 27 -12.94 -5.38 14.14
CA LYS A 27 -13.43 -4.03 13.86
C LYS A 27 -13.99 -3.87 12.46
N GLN A 28 -13.66 -4.76 11.52
CA GLN A 28 -14.14 -4.71 10.13
C GLN A 28 -15.34 -5.62 9.84
N MET A 29 -15.92 -6.20 10.91
CA MET A 29 -17.27 -6.78 10.97
C MET A 29 -17.49 -8.09 10.16
N ASP A 30 -16.78 -8.36 9.06
CA ASP A 30 -16.86 -9.65 8.34
C ASP A 30 -15.71 -10.63 8.66
N ILE A 31 -15.79 -11.25 9.85
CA ILE A 31 -14.80 -12.23 10.33
C ILE A 31 -14.70 -13.45 9.38
N ARG A 32 -15.77 -13.82 8.66
CA ARG A 32 -15.74 -15.02 7.82
C ARG A 32 -14.96 -14.78 6.54
N GLN A 33 -15.27 -13.69 5.83
CA GLN A 33 -14.54 -13.33 4.63
C GLN A 33 -13.09 -12.94 4.94
N ASP A 34 -12.86 -12.22 6.04
CA ASP A 34 -11.52 -11.90 6.54
C ASP A 34 -10.65 -13.15 6.68
N VAL A 35 -11.18 -14.19 7.34
CA VAL A 35 -10.43 -15.42 7.59
C VAL A 35 -10.18 -16.17 6.28
N ILE A 36 -11.19 -16.34 5.42
CA ILE A 36 -11.02 -17.03 4.13
C ILE A 36 -9.97 -16.32 3.27
N ALA A 37 -10.10 -15.00 3.11
CA ALA A 37 -9.16 -14.20 2.33
C ALA A 37 -7.72 -14.29 2.88
N MET A 38 -7.55 -14.35 4.21
CA MET A 38 -6.23 -14.56 4.80
C MET A 38 -5.62 -15.93 4.45
N PHE A 39 -6.42 -17.00 4.35
CA PHE A 39 -5.92 -18.33 3.98
C PHE A 39 -5.51 -18.43 2.51
N ASP A 40 -6.17 -17.66 1.63
CA ASP A 40 -5.86 -17.59 0.20
C ASP A 40 -4.75 -16.58 -0.13
N MET A 41 -4.41 -15.68 0.79
CA MET A 41 -3.34 -14.70 0.58
C MET A 41 -1.95 -15.34 0.46
N ASN A 42 -1.16 -14.85 -0.51
CA ASN A 42 0.22 -15.26 -0.82
C ASN A 42 0.33 -16.78 -1.09
N LYS A 43 -0.68 -17.33 -1.76
CA LYS A 43 -0.73 -18.74 -2.19
C LYS A 43 -0.62 -18.83 -3.72
N PRO A 44 -0.05 -19.93 -4.25
CA PRO A 44 0.07 -20.12 -5.70
C PRO A 44 -1.25 -19.97 -6.48
N GLU A 45 -2.35 -20.49 -5.94
CA GLU A 45 -3.71 -20.42 -6.51
C GLU A 45 -4.58 -19.33 -5.85
N GLY A 46 -3.93 -18.44 -5.08
CA GLY A 46 -4.59 -17.41 -4.29
C GLY A 46 -4.40 -16.03 -4.90
N PHE A 47 -4.17 -15.03 -4.04
CA PHE A 47 -3.89 -13.67 -4.47
C PHE A 47 -2.74 -13.05 -3.67
N ASP A 48 -2.05 -12.10 -4.30
CA ASP A 48 -0.96 -11.37 -3.67
C ASP A 48 -1.47 -10.40 -2.59
N CYS A 49 -0.77 -10.35 -1.46
CA CYS A 49 -1.07 -9.40 -0.39
C CYS A 49 -1.07 -7.95 -0.93
N PRO A 50 -2.16 -7.17 -0.73
CA PRO A 50 -2.25 -5.80 -1.23
C PRO A 50 -1.42 -4.78 -0.42
N GLY A 51 -0.66 -5.23 0.58
CA GLY A 51 -0.02 -4.38 1.58
C GLY A 51 1.32 -3.77 1.17
N CYS A 52 2.31 -4.59 0.81
CA CYS A 52 3.66 -4.13 0.44
C CYS A 52 4.24 -4.99 -0.68
N ALA A 53 5.28 -4.50 -1.35
CA ALA A 53 5.90 -5.17 -2.49
C ALA A 53 6.88 -6.30 -2.11
N TRP A 54 6.81 -6.86 -0.90
CA TRP A 54 7.69 -7.97 -0.53
C TRP A 54 7.28 -9.23 -1.30
N PRO A 55 8.18 -9.85 -2.08
CA PRO A 55 7.81 -10.94 -2.98
C PRO A 55 7.52 -12.25 -2.22
N ASP A 56 6.76 -13.11 -2.89
CA ASP A 56 6.44 -14.44 -2.38
C ASP A 56 7.57 -15.44 -2.65
N PRO A 57 7.96 -16.25 -1.65
CA PRO A 57 8.95 -17.29 -1.85
C PRO A 57 8.39 -18.40 -2.76
N LYS A 58 9.26 -19.06 -3.54
CA LYS A 58 8.89 -20.22 -4.39
C LYS A 58 8.18 -21.35 -3.63
N HIS A 59 8.48 -21.47 -2.33
CA HIS A 59 7.79 -22.37 -1.42
C HIS A 59 7.10 -21.56 -0.34
N SER A 60 5.80 -21.30 -0.52
CA SER A 60 4.99 -20.57 0.46
C SER A 60 4.79 -21.42 1.72
N ALA A 61 5.11 -20.86 2.89
CA ALA A 61 4.69 -21.47 4.15
C ALA A 61 3.15 -21.56 4.22
N SER A 62 2.61 -22.49 5.01
CA SER A 62 1.16 -22.60 5.24
C SER A 62 0.56 -21.28 5.76
N PHE A 63 1.35 -20.43 6.42
CA PHE A 63 0.98 -19.08 6.83
C PHE A 63 2.13 -18.11 6.53
N ASP A 64 2.04 -17.39 5.41
CA ASP A 64 2.97 -16.31 5.06
C ASP A 64 2.27 -14.95 5.13
N ILE A 65 1.85 -14.61 6.35
CA ILE A 65 1.02 -13.44 6.63
C ILE A 65 1.73 -12.60 7.68
N CYS A 66 1.81 -11.29 7.44
CA CYS A 66 2.23 -10.33 8.45
C CYS A 66 1.06 -9.48 8.95
N GLU A 67 1.26 -8.80 10.08
CA GLU A 67 0.23 -7.94 10.70
C GLU A 67 -0.34 -6.91 9.72
N ASN A 68 0.52 -6.25 8.96
CA ASN A 68 0.08 -5.20 8.02
C ASN A 68 -0.66 -5.79 6.82
N GLY A 69 -0.25 -6.95 6.33
CA GLY A 69 -0.96 -7.65 5.26
C GLY A 69 -2.36 -8.10 5.70
N ALA A 70 -2.47 -8.65 6.91
CA ALA A 70 -3.76 -9.02 7.50
C ALA A 70 -4.68 -7.80 7.71
N LYS A 71 -4.14 -6.68 8.17
CA LYS A 71 -4.91 -5.43 8.29
C LYS A 71 -5.36 -4.91 6.93
N ALA A 72 -4.48 -4.94 5.92
CA ALA A 72 -4.82 -4.49 4.57
C ALA A 72 -6.01 -5.29 4.02
N ILE A 73 -5.96 -6.63 4.11
CA ILE A 73 -7.10 -7.47 3.72
C ILE A 73 -8.37 -7.10 4.50
N ALA A 74 -8.29 -6.93 5.82
CA ALA A 74 -9.47 -6.63 6.62
C ALA A 74 -10.16 -5.33 6.17
N TRP A 75 -9.40 -4.36 5.65
CA TRP A 75 -9.96 -3.15 5.05
C TRP A 75 -10.56 -3.40 3.65
N GLU A 76 -9.95 -4.26 2.83
CA GLU A 76 -10.46 -4.60 1.49
C GLU A 76 -11.78 -5.38 1.53
N VAL A 77 -11.95 -6.29 2.49
CA VAL A 77 -13.13 -7.17 2.59
C VAL A 77 -14.16 -6.71 3.63
N THR A 78 -14.01 -5.49 4.16
CA THR A 78 -14.96 -4.90 5.12
C THR A 78 -16.38 -4.87 4.54
N ASP A 79 -17.37 -5.22 5.37
CA ASP A 79 -18.79 -5.16 5.01
C ASP A 79 -19.39 -3.75 5.18
N LYS A 80 -18.63 -2.84 5.81
CA LYS A 80 -19.05 -1.45 6.02
C LYS A 80 -19.16 -0.73 4.70
N GLN A 81 -20.23 0.02 4.57
CA GLN A 81 -20.54 0.76 3.35
C GLN A 81 -21.04 2.15 3.73
N VAL A 82 -20.62 3.13 2.94
CA VAL A 82 -21.24 4.46 2.93
C VAL A 82 -22.19 4.52 1.73
N ASN A 83 -23.38 5.07 1.96
CA ASN A 83 -24.48 5.11 1.00
C ASN A 83 -24.93 6.56 0.75
N ALA A 84 -25.99 6.74 -0.04
CA ALA A 84 -26.52 8.07 -0.34
C ALA A 84 -26.91 8.87 0.91
N SER A 85 -27.45 8.25 1.96
CA SER A 85 -27.85 8.99 3.18
C SER A 85 -26.63 9.49 3.94
N PHE A 86 -25.56 8.71 4.01
CA PHE A 86 -24.29 9.17 4.59
C PHE A 86 -23.80 10.47 3.93
N PHE A 87 -23.79 10.52 2.60
CA PHE A 87 -23.35 11.71 1.86
C PHE A 87 -24.35 12.86 1.85
N ALA A 88 -25.64 12.59 2.10
CA ALA A 88 -26.63 13.63 2.29
C ALA A 88 -26.49 14.33 3.66
N GLU A 89 -26.05 13.58 4.68
CA GLU A 89 -25.90 14.07 6.06
C GLU A 89 -24.52 14.69 6.34
N ASN A 90 -23.53 14.42 5.49
CA ASN A 90 -22.16 14.88 5.69
C ASN A 90 -21.73 15.79 4.54
N THR A 91 -21.57 17.09 4.84
CA THR A 91 -20.99 18.03 3.89
C THR A 91 -19.51 17.70 3.63
N VAL A 92 -19.01 18.06 2.46
CA VAL A 92 -17.58 17.91 2.13
C VAL A 92 -16.71 18.67 3.14
N GLN A 93 -17.18 19.83 3.61
CA GLN A 93 -16.42 20.68 4.54
C GLN A 93 -16.33 20.02 5.91
N SER A 94 -17.36 19.27 6.31
CA SER A 94 -17.33 18.42 7.51
C SER A 94 -16.33 17.27 7.33
N LEU A 95 -16.43 16.54 6.21
CA LEU A 95 -15.55 15.39 5.92
C LEU A 95 -14.07 15.77 5.87
N LEU A 96 -13.72 16.97 5.40
CA LEU A 96 -12.34 17.50 5.41
C LEU A 96 -11.74 17.67 6.81
N THR A 97 -12.57 17.70 7.85
CA THR A 97 -12.11 17.78 9.25
C THR A 97 -11.86 16.42 9.89
N TRP A 98 -12.32 15.33 9.25
CA TRP A 98 -12.16 13.98 9.75
C TRP A 98 -10.74 13.48 9.51
N GLY A 99 -10.25 12.60 10.37
CA GLY A 99 -8.96 11.93 10.13
C GLY A 99 -9.08 10.84 9.05
N ASP A 100 -7.99 10.57 8.33
CA ASP A 100 -7.93 9.53 7.29
C ASP A 100 -8.46 8.18 7.75
N HIS A 101 -8.13 7.79 8.99
CA HIS A 101 -8.63 6.55 9.58
C HIS A 101 -10.16 6.58 9.82
N GLU A 102 -10.73 7.73 10.17
CA GLU A 102 -12.17 7.88 10.39
C GLU A 102 -12.93 7.83 9.06
N LEU A 103 -12.38 8.47 8.02
CA LEU A 103 -12.90 8.41 6.66
C LEU A 103 -12.90 6.97 6.14
N GLU A 104 -11.78 6.25 6.25
CA GLU A 104 -11.69 4.85 5.84
C GLU A 104 -12.63 3.95 6.68
N ALA A 105 -12.73 4.21 8.00
CA ALA A 105 -13.60 3.46 8.90
C ALA A 105 -15.10 3.65 8.63
N ALA A 106 -15.50 4.70 7.90
CA ALA A 106 -16.89 4.94 7.54
C ALA A 106 -17.43 3.84 6.60
N GLY A 107 -16.56 3.26 5.77
CA GLY A 107 -16.89 2.13 4.90
C GLY A 107 -16.69 2.42 3.42
N ARG A 108 -16.96 1.40 2.61
CA ARG A 108 -16.71 1.39 1.16
C ARG A 108 -17.73 2.23 0.40
N LEU A 109 -17.27 2.88 -0.67
CA LEU A 109 -18.14 3.50 -1.68
C LEU A 109 -18.87 2.40 -2.46
N THR A 110 -20.18 2.55 -2.63
CA THR A 110 -21.06 1.54 -3.23
C THR A 110 -21.68 1.94 -4.56
N GLN A 111 -21.60 3.23 -4.91
CA GLN A 111 -22.18 3.79 -6.12
C GLN A 111 -21.44 5.07 -6.53
N PRO A 112 -21.51 5.48 -7.80
CA PRO A 112 -20.95 6.75 -8.25
C PRO A 112 -21.54 7.93 -7.49
N LEU A 113 -20.72 8.96 -7.30
CA LEU A 113 -21.07 10.20 -6.60
C LEU A 113 -20.58 11.41 -7.40
N LYS A 114 -21.34 12.49 -7.34
CA LYS A 114 -21.01 13.80 -7.93
C LYS A 114 -21.14 14.87 -6.86
N TYR A 115 -20.13 15.74 -6.76
CA TYR A 115 -20.18 16.87 -5.84
C TYR A 115 -21.20 17.91 -6.29
N ASP A 116 -22.04 18.37 -5.39
CA ASP A 116 -22.92 19.52 -5.57
C ASP A 116 -22.46 20.69 -4.69
N ALA A 117 -21.94 21.73 -5.34
CA ALA A 117 -21.45 22.93 -4.67
C ALA A 117 -22.54 23.74 -3.96
N VAL A 118 -23.82 23.62 -4.36
CA VAL A 118 -24.91 24.35 -3.72
C VAL A 118 -25.23 23.77 -2.35
N SER A 119 -25.30 22.44 -2.24
CA SER A 119 -25.55 21.76 -0.97
C SER A 119 -24.27 21.44 -0.18
N ASP A 120 -23.11 21.59 -0.80
CA ASP A 120 -21.82 21.14 -0.26
C ASP A 120 -21.76 19.63 0.06
N CYS A 121 -22.47 18.81 -0.72
CA CYS A 121 -22.60 17.37 -0.48
C CYS A 121 -22.35 16.57 -1.75
N TYR A 122 -21.98 15.30 -1.59
CA TYR A 122 -21.96 14.34 -2.69
C TYR A 122 -23.37 13.79 -2.95
N LYS A 123 -23.78 13.79 -4.22
CA LYS A 123 -25.06 13.23 -4.68
C LYS A 123 -24.84 11.99 -5.52
N PRO A 124 -25.66 10.94 -5.34
CA PRO A 124 -25.53 9.74 -6.14
C PRO A 124 -25.98 9.95 -7.58
N LEU A 125 -25.36 9.22 -8.49
CA LEU A 125 -25.73 9.13 -9.90
C LEU A 125 -25.53 7.70 -10.41
N SER A 126 -26.16 7.38 -11.54
CA SER A 126 -25.94 6.09 -12.20
C SER A 126 -24.56 6.02 -12.85
N TRP A 127 -24.07 4.80 -13.07
CA TRP A 127 -22.84 4.57 -13.83
C TRP A 127 -22.89 5.16 -15.24
N GLN A 128 -24.03 5.02 -15.93
CA GLN A 128 -24.18 5.58 -17.28
C GLN A 128 -24.04 7.10 -17.27
N GLN A 129 -24.72 7.79 -16.34
CA GLN A 129 -24.59 9.24 -16.19
C GLN A 129 -23.15 9.64 -15.87
N ALA A 130 -22.45 8.91 -14.99
CA ALA A 130 -21.06 9.20 -14.67
C ALA A 130 -20.16 9.08 -15.91
N PHE A 131 -20.31 8.01 -16.70
CA PHE A 131 -19.54 7.84 -17.94
C PHE A 131 -19.86 8.89 -18.99
N ASP A 132 -21.13 9.24 -19.19
CA ASP A 132 -21.54 10.23 -20.17
C ASP A 132 -20.97 11.62 -19.82
N GLU A 133 -21.10 12.04 -18.55
CA GLU A 133 -20.59 13.34 -18.10
C GLU A 133 -19.06 13.42 -18.12
N ILE A 134 -18.36 12.36 -17.72
CA ILE A 134 -16.89 12.29 -17.81
C ILE A 134 -16.46 12.35 -19.28
N GLY A 135 -17.13 11.59 -20.16
CA GLY A 135 -16.86 11.54 -21.59
C GLY A 135 -17.05 12.91 -22.26
N GLU A 136 -18.18 13.58 -21.99
CA GLU A 136 -18.45 14.93 -22.47
C GLU A 136 -17.36 15.90 -22.00
N ARG A 137 -16.95 15.82 -20.73
CA ARG A 137 -15.92 16.70 -20.19
C ARG A 137 -14.57 16.46 -20.86
N LEU A 138 -14.16 15.21 -21.05
CA LEU A 138 -12.93 14.86 -21.76
C LEU A 138 -12.95 15.38 -23.20
N GLN A 139 -14.05 15.21 -23.93
CA GLN A 139 -14.18 15.72 -25.30
C GLN A 139 -14.18 17.25 -25.41
N SER A 140 -14.50 17.96 -24.31
CA SER A 140 -14.52 19.43 -24.29
C SER A 140 -13.13 20.08 -24.30
N TYR A 141 -12.06 19.34 -23.96
CA TYR A 141 -10.71 19.87 -23.93
C TYR A 141 -10.11 19.90 -25.35
N SER A 142 -9.58 21.06 -25.74
CA SER A 142 -8.95 21.26 -27.05
C SER A 142 -7.52 20.73 -27.12
N ASP A 143 -6.85 20.60 -25.98
CA ASP A 143 -5.53 19.98 -25.84
C ASP A 143 -5.63 18.80 -24.85
N PRO A 144 -5.36 17.56 -25.29
CA PRO A 144 -5.45 16.38 -24.43
C PRO A 144 -4.46 16.41 -23.27
N ASN A 145 -3.38 17.20 -23.33
CA ASN A 145 -2.41 17.30 -22.24
C ASN A 145 -2.93 18.09 -21.03
N GLN A 146 -4.11 18.71 -21.13
CA GLN A 146 -4.78 19.33 -19.98
C GLN A 146 -5.35 18.31 -18.99
N VAL A 147 -5.42 17.03 -19.39
CA VAL A 147 -5.89 15.94 -18.54
C VAL A 147 -4.70 15.13 -18.04
N GLU A 148 -4.68 14.91 -16.73
CA GLU A 148 -3.72 14.05 -16.04
C GLU A 148 -4.37 12.70 -15.75
N PHE A 149 -3.73 11.63 -16.21
CA PHE A 149 -4.19 10.25 -16.01
C PHE A 149 -3.35 9.57 -14.92
N TYR A 150 -3.61 9.97 -13.68
CA TYR A 150 -2.87 9.48 -12.51
C TYR A 150 -3.21 8.02 -12.19
N THR A 151 -2.19 7.19 -12.00
CA THR A 151 -2.35 5.77 -11.62
C THR A 151 -1.61 5.43 -10.32
N SER A 152 -1.77 4.20 -9.86
CA SER A 152 -1.18 3.67 -8.63
C SER A 152 -0.48 2.35 -8.89
N GLY A 153 0.66 2.12 -8.25
CA GLY A 153 1.33 0.83 -8.18
C GLY A 153 0.55 -0.25 -7.41
N ARG A 154 -0.61 0.09 -6.83
CA ARG A 154 -1.57 -0.90 -6.30
C ARG A 154 -2.56 -1.40 -7.36
N THR A 155 -2.67 -0.73 -8.50
CA THR A 155 -3.53 -1.15 -9.61
C THR A 155 -2.97 -2.43 -10.24
N SER A 156 -3.83 -3.36 -10.68
CA SER A 156 -3.35 -4.55 -11.38
C SER A 156 -2.66 -4.18 -12.70
N ASN A 157 -1.76 -5.04 -13.17
CA ASN A 157 -1.05 -4.80 -14.43
C ASN A 157 -2.02 -4.69 -15.61
N GLU A 158 -3.10 -5.48 -15.62
CA GLU A 158 -4.11 -5.49 -16.67
C GLU A 158 -4.92 -4.18 -16.66
N ALA A 159 -5.37 -3.72 -15.50
CA ALA A 159 -6.11 -2.48 -15.37
C ALA A 159 -5.23 -1.28 -15.73
N ALA A 160 -3.97 -1.26 -15.26
CA ALA A 160 -2.99 -0.25 -15.63
C ALA A 160 -2.71 -0.25 -17.15
N PHE A 161 -2.61 -1.44 -17.76
CA PHE A 161 -2.42 -1.58 -19.20
C PHE A 161 -3.60 -1.00 -20.01
N LEU A 162 -4.84 -1.32 -19.63
CA LEU A 162 -6.03 -0.78 -20.29
C LEU A 162 -6.16 0.73 -20.09
N TYR A 163 -5.90 1.22 -18.87
CA TYR A 163 -5.95 2.65 -18.56
C TYR A 163 -4.93 3.46 -19.36
N GLN A 164 -3.71 2.95 -19.49
CA GLN A 164 -2.67 3.62 -20.27
C GLN A 164 -2.91 3.57 -21.79
N LEU A 165 -3.64 2.56 -22.30
CA LEU A 165 -4.10 2.53 -23.68
C LEU A 165 -5.16 3.60 -23.91
N PHE A 166 -6.18 3.64 -23.06
CA PHE A 166 -7.28 4.61 -23.15
C PHE A 166 -6.77 6.05 -23.22
N ALA A 167 -5.87 6.44 -22.33
CA ALA A 167 -5.38 7.81 -22.30
C ALA A 167 -4.42 8.17 -23.45
N ARG A 168 -3.70 7.17 -24.02
CA ARG A 168 -2.96 7.35 -25.28
C ARG A 168 -3.88 7.49 -26.49
N GLU A 169 -4.98 6.74 -26.52
CA GLU A 169 -6.03 6.88 -27.54
C GLU A 169 -6.73 8.25 -27.44
N TYR A 170 -6.94 8.75 -26.22
CA TYR A 170 -7.37 10.12 -25.96
C TYR A 170 -6.35 11.18 -26.44
N GLY A 171 -5.10 10.79 -26.69
CA GLY A 171 -4.06 11.65 -27.26
C GLY A 171 -3.11 12.28 -26.23
N SER A 172 -3.10 11.80 -24.97
CA SER A 172 -2.25 12.31 -23.91
C SER A 172 -1.14 11.32 -23.55
N ASN A 173 0.03 11.87 -23.17
CA ASN A 173 1.10 11.12 -22.48
C ASN A 173 1.29 11.58 -21.03
N ASN A 174 0.34 12.34 -20.48
CA ASN A 174 0.41 12.87 -19.12
C ASN A 174 -0.01 11.79 -18.09
N PHE A 175 0.95 10.92 -17.74
CA PHE A 175 0.77 9.74 -16.88
C PHE A 175 1.68 9.76 -15.65
N PRO A 176 1.48 10.66 -14.69
CA PRO A 176 2.11 10.51 -13.40
C PRO A 176 1.55 9.27 -12.69
N ASP A 177 2.40 8.61 -11.93
CA ASP A 177 2.06 7.45 -11.12
C ASP A 177 2.59 7.64 -9.69
N CYS A 178 1.98 6.97 -8.73
CA CYS A 178 2.46 7.06 -7.35
C CYS A 178 3.92 6.62 -7.19
N SER A 179 4.44 5.76 -8.09
CA SER A 179 5.85 5.38 -8.11
C SER A 179 6.78 6.54 -8.46
N ASN A 180 6.32 7.63 -9.09
CA ASN A 180 7.19 8.80 -9.27
C ASN A 180 7.61 9.40 -7.91
N MET A 181 6.76 9.30 -6.89
CA MET A 181 7.08 9.76 -5.53
C MET A 181 7.99 8.78 -4.76
N CYS A 182 8.01 7.49 -5.15
CA CYS A 182 8.69 6.43 -4.39
C CYS A 182 9.96 5.88 -5.08
N HIS A 183 9.90 5.65 -6.38
CA HIS A 183 10.87 4.88 -7.17
C HIS A 183 11.57 5.70 -8.26
N GLU A 184 11.15 6.93 -8.55
CA GLU A 184 11.83 7.78 -9.55
C GLU A 184 13.30 7.99 -9.22
N PRO A 185 13.69 8.37 -7.98
CA PRO A 185 15.10 8.58 -7.67
C PRO A 185 15.93 7.30 -7.83
N THR A 186 15.36 6.15 -7.48
CA THR A 186 16.03 4.86 -7.63
C THR A 186 16.15 4.44 -9.09
N SER A 187 15.16 4.76 -9.92
CA SER A 187 15.15 4.41 -11.34
C SER A 187 16.28 5.13 -12.08
N VAL A 188 16.52 6.40 -11.75
CA VAL A 188 17.63 7.19 -12.28
C VAL A 188 18.98 6.73 -11.69
N GLY A 189 19.08 6.61 -10.37
CA GLY A 189 20.34 6.30 -9.69
C GLY A 189 20.88 4.90 -9.98
N LEU A 190 20.01 3.88 -10.00
CA LEU A 190 20.42 2.50 -10.31
C LEU A 190 20.76 2.35 -11.80
N ALA A 191 19.99 2.97 -12.71
CA ALA A 191 20.32 2.94 -14.12
C ALA A 191 21.71 3.53 -14.40
N ALA A 192 22.05 4.65 -13.77
CA ALA A 192 23.38 5.26 -13.89
C ALA A 192 24.50 4.42 -13.27
N SER A 193 24.22 3.66 -12.20
CA SER A 193 25.23 2.93 -11.43
C SER A 193 25.47 1.50 -11.95
N ILE A 194 24.40 0.80 -12.35
CA ILE A 194 24.42 -0.63 -12.69
C ILE A 194 23.73 -0.94 -14.02
N GLY A 195 23.34 0.08 -14.79
CA GLY A 195 22.72 -0.09 -16.12
C GLY A 195 21.25 -0.50 -16.11
N VAL A 196 20.63 -0.66 -14.94
CA VAL A 196 19.23 -1.07 -14.81
C VAL A 196 18.55 -0.33 -13.66
N GLY A 197 17.34 0.21 -13.89
CA GLY A 197 16.57 0.99 -12.91
C GLY A 197 15.80 0.17 -11.87
N LYS A 198 16.14 -1.11 -11.69
CA LYS A 198 15.39 -2.04 -10.82
C LYS A 198 16.32 -2.88 -9.96
N GLY A 199 15.77 -3.46 -8.89
CA GLY A 199 16.49 -4.42 -8.06
C GLY A 199 16.94 -5.64 -8.88
N THR A 200 18.20 -6.04 -8.72
CA THR A 200 18.80 -7.20 -9.39
C THR A 200 18.96 -8.42 -8.48
N VAL A 201 18.43 -8.34 -7.26
CA VAL A 201 18.58 -9.33 -6.20
C VAL A 201 17.32 -10.18 -6.12
N LEU A 202 17.51 -11.48 -5.93
CA LEU A 202 16.44 -12.45 -5.71
C LEU A 202 16.30 -12.79 -4.21
N LEU A 203 15.17 -13.38 -3.83
CA LEU A 203 14.95 -13.80 -2.44
C LEU A 203 16.00 -14.81 -1.97
N GLU A 204 16.44 -15.71 -2.86
CA GLU A 204 17.43 -16.75 -2.58
C GLU A 204 18.82 -16.17 -2.31
N ASP A 205 19.09 -14.91 -2.67
CA ASP A 205 20.38 -14.29 -2.38
C ASP A 205 20.55 -14.02 -0.88
N PHE A 206 19.46 -13.87 -0.11
CA PHE A 206 19.52 -13.80 1.36
C PHE A 206 20.04 -15.10 1.99
N GLU A 207 19.86 -16.24 1.32
CA GLU A 207 20.36 -17.55 1.77
C GLU A 207 21.86 -17.70 1.54
N LYS A 208 22.44 -16.90 0.64
CA LYS A 208 23.84 -17.02 0.19
C LYS A 208 24.72 -15.90 0.74
N CYS A 209 24.20 -14.70 0.94
CA CYS A 209 25.02 -13.53 1.27
C CYS A 209 25.59 -13.58 2.71
N ASP A 210 26.83 -13.13 2.91
CA ASP A 210 27.45 -13.08 4.24
C ASP A 210 27.19 -11.77 5.00
N LEU A 211 26.72 -10.74 4.29
CA LEU A 211 26.46 -9.41 4.83
C LEU A 211 25.26 -8.75 4.13
N VAL A 212 24.34 -8.23 4.93
CA VAL A 212 23.29 -7.28 4.49
C VAL A 212 23.55 -5.91 5.07
N ILE A 213 23.58 -4.90 4.20
CA ILE A 213 23.65 -3.49 4.57
C ILE A 213 22.29 -2.86 4.26
N CYS A 214 21.58 -2.41 5.30
CA CYS A 214 20.24 -1.84 5.21
C CYS A 214 20.32 -0.36 5.59
N ILE A 215 20.12 0.52 4.60
CA ILE A 215 20.27 1.98 4.72
C ILE A 215 18.93 2.63 4.35
N GLY A 216 18.40 3.51 5.21
CA GLY A 216 17.16 4.23 4.94
C GLY A 216 15.90 3.34 4.89
N HIS A 217 15.98 2.11 5.39
CA HIS A 217 14.90 1.12 5.31
C HIS A 217 14.51 0.61 6.70
N ASN A 218 13.20 0.48 6.95
CA ASN A 218 12.65 -0.07 8.18
C ASN A 218 11.81 -1.32 7.88
N PRO A 219 12.43 -2.51 7.78
CA PRO A 219 11.71 -3.73 7.44
C PRO A 219 10.71 -4.14 8.52
N GLY A 220 10.91 -3.73 9.78
CA GLY A 220 10.02 -4.11 10.87
C GLY A 220 8.59 -3.58 10.73
N THR A 221 8.42 -2.44 10.09
CA THR A 221 7.09 -1.84 9.84
C THR A 221 6.72 -1.89 8.37
N ASN A 222 7.67 -1.69 7.45
CA ASN A 222 7.34 -1.46 6.04
C ASN A 222 7.36 -2.75 5.22
N HIS A 223 8.15 -3.75 5.64
CA HIS A 223 8.23 -5.05 4.97
C HIS A 223 8.33 -6.20 5.99
N PRO A 224 7.34 -6.41 6.89
CA PRO A 224 7.54 -7.29 8.03
C PRO A 224 7.79 -8.76 7.67
N ARG A 225 7.35 -9.21 6.48
CA ARG A 225 7.66 -10.54 5.95
C ARG A 225 9.16 -10.74 5.70
N MET A 226 9.90 -9.68 5.34
CA MET A 226 11.35 -9.70 5.18
C MET A 226 12.09 -10.11 6.47
N LEU A 227 11.49 -9.90 7.63
CA LEU A 227 12.09 -10.24 8.92
C LEU A 227 12.38 -11.73 9.05
N THR A 228 11.60 -12.59 8.38
CA THR A 228 11.84 -14.04 8.34
C THR A 228 13.17 -14.34 7.62
N SER A 229 13.39 -13.77 6.44
CA SER A 229 14.63 -13.92 5.68
C SER A 229 15.83 -13.34 6.42
N LEU A 230 15.69 -12.15 7.01
CA LEU A 230 16.73 -11.52 7.81
C LEU A 230 17.08 -12.34 9.06
N ARG A 231 16.09 -12.93 9.73
CA ARG A 231 16.30 -13.82 10.88
C ARG A 231 17.04 -15.09 10.47
N ALA A 232 16.66 -15.71 9.36
CA ALA A 232 17.32 -16.91 8.84
C ALA A 232 18.80 -16.64 8.52
N LEU A 233 19.08 -15.50 7.87
CA LEU A 233 20.43 -15.03 7.58
C LEU A 233 21.28 -14.87 8.85
N VAL A 234 20.77 -14.17 9.87
CA VAL A 234 21.51 -13.96 11.13
C VAL A 234 21.76 -15.29 11.86
N LYS A 235 20.80 -16.21 11.84
CA LYS A 235 20.98 -17.56 12.43
C LYS A 235 22.07 -18.37 11.73
N ARG A 236 22.28 -18.17 10.43
CA ARG A 236 23.37 -18.79 9.66
C ARG A 236 24.75 -18.20 9.99
N GLY A 237 24.81 -17.09 10.74
CA GLY A 237 26.05 -16.41 11.11
C GLY A 237 26.44 -15.26 10.18
N ALA A 238 25.61 -14.96 9.17
CA ALA A 238 25.80 -13.78 8.34
C ALA A 238 25.48 -12.49 9.12
N LYS A 239 26.11 -11.39 8.71
CA LYS A 239 26.07 -10.10 9.43
C LYS A 239 24.99 -9.20 8.86
N MET A 240 24.40 -8.36 9.70
CA MET A 240 23.48 -7.29 9.28
C MET A 240 23.95 -5.94 9.84
N ASN A 241 24.07 -4.93 9.00
CA ASN A 241 24.34 -3.55 9.41
C ASN A 241 23.15 -2.66 9.05
N ARG A 242 22.67 -1.84 10.00
CA ARG A 242 21.52 -0.96 9.81
C ARG A 242 21.87 0.51 10.06
N HIS A 243 21.56 1.32 9.05
CA HIS A 243 21.71 2.77 9.05
C HIS A 243 20.33 3.42 8.89
N GLN A 244 19.73 3.88 9.99
CA GLN A 244 18.42 4.53 10.00
C GLN A 244 18.37 5.68 11.02
N SER A 245 17.45 6.62 10.83
CA SER A 245 17.23 7.76 11.73
C SER A 245 16.37 7.42 12.96
N SER A 246 15.72 6.25 13.01
CA SER A 246 14.79 5.83 14.08
C SER A 246 15.32 4.67 14.96
N THR A 247 14.76 4.49 16.15
CA THR A 247 15.37 3.77 17.30
C THR A 247 15.06 2.27 17.44
N GLY A 248 14.65 1.56 16.39
CA GLY A 248 14.33 0.12 16.50
C GLY A 248 15.56 -0.80 16.59
N THR A 249 15.79 -1.47 17.72
CA THR A 249 16.90 -2.43 17.95
C THR A 249 16.50 -3.89 17.66
N TRP A 250 17.46 -4.69 17.22
CA TRP A 250 17.38 -6.06 16.68
C TRP A 250 18.68 -6.76 17.08
N PRO A 251 18.61 -7.94 17.71
CA PRO A 251 19.81 -8.69 18.09
C PRO A 251 20.67 -9.05 16.87
N GLY A 252 21.98 -8.78 16.93
CA GLY A 252 22.95 -9.13 15.87
C GLY A 252 23.14 -8.08 14.78
N ALA A 253 22.39 -6.97 14.80
CA ALA A 253 22.60 -5.85 13.89
C ALA A 253 23.60 -4.83 14.45
N ILE A 254 24.54 -4.37 13.63
CA ILE A 254 25.35 -3.19 13.94
C ILE A 254 24.52 -1.95 13.59
N TYR A 255 24.47 -0.96 14.50
CA TYR A 255 23.70 0.26 14.31
C TYR A 255 24.61 1.45 14.09
N ARG A 256 24.29 2.27 13.08
CA ARG A 256 24.89 3.58 12.91
C ARG A 256 23.79 4.60 12.60
N THR A 257 23.66 5.61 13.44
CA THR A 257 22.76 6.74 13.20
C THR A 257 23.39 7.66 12.15
N ALA A 258 22.70 7.85 11.03
CA ALA A 258 23.05 8.90 10.07
C ALA A 258 22.24 10.15 10.44
N LYS A 259 22.90 11.31 10.54
CA LYS A 259 22.18 12.59 10.63
C LYS A 259 21.62 12.92 9.23
N PRO A 260 20.38 13.45 9.13
CA PRO A 260 19.94 14.06 7.89
C PRO A 260 20.92 15.18 7.52
N VAL A 261 21.32 15.24 6.24
CA VAL A 261 22.14 16.33 5.69
C VAL A 261 21.25 17.53 5.44
#